data_AF-A0AAW6P2M4-F1
#
_entry.id   AF-A0AAW6P2M4-F1
#
_cell.length_a   1.000
_cell.length_b   1.000
_cell.length_c   1.000
_cell.angle_alpha   90.00
_cell.angle_beta   90.00
_cell.angle_gamma   90.00
#
_symmetry.space_group_name_H-M   'P 1'
#
loop_
_entity.id
_entity.type
_entity.pdbx_description
1 polymer ?
#
loop_
_entity_poly.entity_id
_entity_poly.type
_entity_poly.pdbx_seq_one_letter_code
_entity_poly.pdbx_strand_id
1 'polypeptide(L)'
;MLGLCLALAGCAGQVEPEPRRVRVEVPVAVPCRTPAVEAPAWATASLQKGDSLQTKVRALLAELEQRKGYEVQLVAAVQACQ
;
A
#
# COMPACT_ATOMS: atom_id res chain seq x y z
N MET A 1 -58.76 -27.75 -24.83
CA MET A 1 -58.26 -28.24 -23.53
C MET A 1 -56.77 -28.61 -23.55
N LEU A 2 -56.23 -29.23 -24.61
CA LEU A 2 -54.81 -29.64 -24.67
C LEU A 2 -53.79 -28.47 -24.69
N GLY A 3 -54.15 -27.33 -25.30
CA GLY A 3 -53.26 -26.17 -25.44
C GLY A 3 -52.97 -25.40 -24.14
N LEU A 4 -53.90 -25.40 -23.18
CA LEU A 4 -53.71 -24.73 -21.88
C LEU A 4 -52.71 -25.49 -21.00
N CYS A 5 -52.69 -26.82 -21.09
CA CYS A 5 -51.75 -27.66 -20.35
C CYS A 5 -50.30 -27.46 -20.81
N LEU A 6 -50.07 -27.21 -22.10
CA LEU A 6 -48.73 -26.98 -22.66
C LEU A 6 -48.15 -25.62 -22.25
N ALA A 7 -48.99 -24.58 -22.14
CA ALA A 7 -48.56 -23.24 -21.72
C ALA A 7 -48.10 -23.18 -20.25
N LEU A 8 -48.65 -24.04 -19.38
CA LEU A 8 -48.30 -24.11 -17.95
C LEU A 8 -47.03 -24.93 -17.66
N ALA A 9 -46.56 -25.75 -18.62
CA ALA A 9 -45.37 -26.58 -18.43
C ALA A 9 -44.05 -25.78 -18.46
N GLY A 10 -44.05 -24.55 -19.00
CA GLY A 10 -42.87 -23.69 -19.07
C GLY A 10 -42.39 -23.16 -17.72
N CYS A 11 -43.29 -22.95 -16.74
CA CYS A 11 -42.92 -22.44 -15.41
C CYS A 11 -42.40 -23.53 -14.46
N ALA A 12 -42.77 -24.79 -14.67
CA ALA A 12 -42.31 -25.93 -13.84
C ALA A 12 -41.00 -26.57 -14.35
N GLY A 13 -40.58 -26.24 -15.59
CA GLY A 13 -39.35 -26.75 -16.21
C GLY A 13 -38.08 -25.97 -15.86
N GLN A 14 -38.14 -24.97 -14.98
CA GLN A 14 -36.94 -24.28 -14.49
C GLN A 14 -36.17 -25.19 -13.54
N VAL A 15 -35.33 -26.05 -14.12
CA VAL A 15 -34.31 -26.80 -13.38
C VAL A 15 -33.34 -25.79 -12.78
N GLU A 16 -33.27 -25.70 -11.46
CA GLU A 16 -32.22 -24.94 -10.78
C GLU A 16 -30.87 -25.50 -11.27
N PRO A 17 -30.02 -24.68 -11.92
CA PRO A 17 -28.73 -25.16 -12.39
C PRO A 17 -27.92 -25.64 -11.19
N GLU A 18 -27.40 -26.86 -11.29
CA GLU A 18 -26.62 -27.49 -10.22
C GLU A 18 -25.52 -26.52 -9.75
N PRO A 19 -25.40 -26.22 -8.44
CA PRO A 19 -24.52 -25.19 -7.94
C PRO A 19 -23.07 -25.52 -8.27
N ARG A 20 -22.57 -24.93 -9.35
CA ARG A 20 -21.20 -25.12 -9.81
C ARG A 20 -20.30 -24.33 -8.87
N ARG A 21 -19.67 -25.02 -7.93
CA ARG A 21 -18.70 -24.43 -7.01
C ARG A 21 -17.50 -23.91 -7.80
N VAL A 22 -17.50 -22.60 -8.07
CA VAL A 22 -16.38 -21.90 -8.70
C VAL A 22 -15.36 -21.57 -7.61
N ARG A 23 -14.10 -21.98 -7.81
CA ARG A 23 -13.01 -21.53 -6.95
C ARG A 23 -12.68 -20.09 -7.32
N VAL A 24 -12.85 -19.18 -6.36
CA VAL A 24 -12.48 -17.76 -6.49
C VAL A 24 -11.18 -17.56 -5.72
N GLU A 25 -10.16 -17.02 -6.37
CA GLU A 25 -8.95 -16.58 -5.69
C GLU A 25 -9.21 -15.19 -5.09
N VAL A 26 -9.29 -15.13 -3.77
CA VAL A 26 -9.44 -13.87 -3.04
C VAL A 26 -8.03 -13.33 -2.75
N PRO A 27 -7.67 -12.14 -3.24
CA PRO A 27 -6.38 -11.54 -2.92
C PRO A 27 -6.32 -11.26 -1.41
N VAL A 28 -5.30 -11.79 -0.75
CA VAL A 28 -5.02 -11.54 0.67
C VAL A 28 -3.86 -10.55 0.78
N ALA A 29 -3.96 -9.61 1.72
CA ALA A 29 -2.88 -8.66 1.97
C ALA A 29 -1.64 -9.42 2.48
N VAL A 30 -0.53 -9.29 1.76
CA VAL A 30 0.75 -9.88 2.17
C VAL A 30 1.52 -8.83 3.01
N PRO A 31 2.06 -9.19 4.18
CA PRO A 31 2.84 -8.25 4.98
C PRO A 31 4.15 -7.92 4.27
N CYS A 32 4.47 -6.63 4.14
CA CYS A 32 5.79 -6.23 3.66
C CYS A 32 6.88 -6.61 4.65
N ARG A 33 7.98 -7.19 4.15
CA ARG A 33 9.16 -7.56 4.93
C ARG A 33 10.37 -6.72 4.52
N THR A 34 10.25 -5.41 4.67
CA THR A 34 11.37 -4.47 4.46
C THR A 34 11.99 -4.11 5.83
N PRO A 35 13.33 -4.05 5.96
CA PRO A 35 13.95 -3.58 7.19
C PRO A 35 13.58 -2.12 7.47
N ALA A 36 13.55 -1.73 8.74
CA ALA A 36 13.38 -0.34 9.11
C ALA A 36 14.55 0.50 8.60
N VAL A 37 14.26 1.65 7.99
CA VAL A 37 15.28 2.61 7.59
C VAL A 37 15.59 3.48 8.81
N GLU A 38 16.82 3.40 9.31
CA GLU A 38 17.26 4.15 10.48
C GLU A 38 17.39 5.64 10.15
N ALA A 39 16.94 6.49 11.08
CA ALA A 39 17.13 7.93 10.95
C ALA A 39 18.62 8.29 11.13
N PRO A 40 19.20 9.12 10.25
CA PRO A 40 20.57 9.57 10.42
C PRO A 40 20.71 10.50 11.63
N ALA A 41 21.95 10.67 12.10
CA ALA A 41 22.28 11.72 13.05
C ALA A 41 22.12 13.09 12.37
N TRP A 42 20.98 13.74 12.62
CA TRP A 42 20.62 15.02 12.04
C TRP A 42 21.64 16.10 12.35
N ALA A 43 22.15 16.78 11.32
CA ALA A 43 23.20 17.78 11.47
C ALA A 43 22.77 18.96 12.35
N THR A 44 21.47 19.25 12.44
CA THR A 44 20.96 20.32 13.32
C THR A 44 20.83 19.90 14.79
N ALA A 45 20.94 18.62 15.13
CA ALA A 45 20.73 18.12 16.49
C ALA A 45 21.72 18.68 17.52
N SER A 46 22.90 19.12 17.08
CA SER A 46 23.93 19.72 17.93
C SER A 46 23.82 21.23 18.08
N LEU A 47 22.94 21.90 17.30
CA LEU A 47 22.85 23.35 17.29
C LEU A 47 22.38 23.90 18.63
N GLN A 48 23.02 24.98 19.05
CA GLN A 48 22.68 25.75 20.24
C GLN A 48 22.11 27.13 19.87
N LYS A 49 21.32 27.70 20.79
CA LYS A 49 20.71 29.03 20.57
C LYS A 49 21.77 30.11 20.26
N GLY A 50 22.91 30.04 20.95
CA GLY A 50 24.02 31.00 20.81
C GLY A 50 24.90 30.79 19.58
N ASP A 51 24.68 29.73 18.79
CA ASP A 51 25.53 29.48 17.63
C ASP A 51 25.43 30.60 16.60
N SER A 52 26.57 30.88 15.97
CA SER A 52 26.67 31.85 14.89
C SER A 52 25.71 31.49 13.74
N LEU A 53 25.29 32.51 12.98
CA LEU A 53 24.46 32.30 11.80
C LEU A 53 25.15 31.36 10.80
N GLN A 54 26.47 31.51 10.60
CA GLN A 54 27.25 30.65 9.72
C GLN A 54 27.16 29.17 10.14
N THR A 55 27.32 28.88 11.44
CA THR A 55 27.20 27.52 11.98
C THR A 55 25.81 26.95 11.72
N LYS A 56 24.76 27.73 11.99
CA LYS A 56 23.36 27.33 11.77
C LYS A 56 23.07 27.05 10.29
N VAL A 57 23.47 27.95 9.40
CA VAL A 57 23.27 27.77 7.95
C VAL A 57 24.01 26.54 7.44
N ARG A 58 25.24 26.30 7.89
CA ARG A 58 26.00 25.09 7.50
C ARG A 58 25.29 23.81 7.93
N ALA A 59 24.83 23.76 9.18
CA ALA A 59 24.12 22.59 9.71
C ALA A 59 22.79 22.36 8.97
N LEU A 60 22.04 23.42 8.67
CA LEU A 60 20.79 23.34 7.91
C LEU A 60 21.00 22.83 6.47
N LEU A 61 22.04 23.32 5.78
CA LEU A 61 22.37 22.84 4.43
C LEU A 61 22.83 21.38 4.44
N ALA A 62 23.62 20.98 5.45
CA ALA A 62 24.02 19.59 5.61
C ALA A 62 22.80 18.69 5.87
N GLU A 63 21.89 19.10 6.76
CA GLU A 63 20.67 18.33 7.03
C GLU A 63 19.73 18.27 5.83
N LEU A 64 19.66 19.32 5.00
CA LEU A 64 18.88 19.29 3.78
C LEU A 64 19.32 18.13 2.87
N GLU A 65 20.63 17.93 2.69
CA GLU A 65 21.15 16.80 1.92
C GLU A 65 20.90 15.45 2.62
N GLN A 66 21.00 15.39 3.95
CA GLN A 66 20.63 14.18 4.71
C GLN A 66 19.16 13.81 4.50
N ARG A 67 18.25 14.78 4.51
CA ARG A 67 16.81 14.55 4.30
C ARG A 67 16.51 14.03 2.90
N LYS A 68 17.14 14.59 1.87
CA LYS A 68 17.03 14.10 0.49
C LYS A 68 17.48 12.64 0.38
N GLY A 69 18.63 12.30 0.97
CA GLY A 69 19.14 10.93 0.96
C GLY A 69 18.21 9.97 1.71
N TYR A 70 17.71 10.39 2.88
CA TYR A 70 16.78 9.59 3.68
C TYR A 70 15.44 9.36 2.96
N GLU A 71 14.91 10.37 2.27
CA GLU A 71 13.70 10.24 1.44
C GLU A 71 13.88 9.18 0.34
N VAL A 72 15.01 9.20 -0.37
CA VAL A 72 15.33 8.18 -1.39
C VAL A 72 15.34 6.78 -0.78
N GLN A 73 15.93 6.61 0.40
CA GLN A 73 15.94 5.31 1.10
C GLN A 73 14.55 4.87 1.52
N LEU A 74 13.71 5.78 2.02
CA LEU A 74 12.32 5.49 2.38
C LEU A 74 11.49 5.08 1.17
N VAL A 75 11.62 5.81 0.05
CA VAL A 75 10.94 5.47 -1.20
C VAL A 75 11.36 4.08 -1.67
N ALA A 76 12.66 3.77 -1.65
CA ALA A 76 13.15 2.44 -1.99
C ALA A 76 12.57 1.34 -1.09
N ALA A 77 12.49 1.59 0.23
CA ALA A 77 11.92 0.65 1.18
C ALA A 77 10.43 0.38 0.92
N VAL A 78 9.66 1.41 0.53
CA VAL A 78 8.24 1.28 0.15
C VAL A 78 8.09 0.56 -1.19
N GLN A 79 8.94 0.85 -2.17
CA GLN A 79 8.91 0.18 -3.48
C GLN A 79 9.22 -1.31 -3.37
N ALA A 80 10.08 -1.72 -2.43
CA ALA A 80 10.34 -3.13 -2.15
C ALA A 80 9.10 -3.89 -1.59
N CYS A 81 8.05 -3.18 -1.19
CA CYS A 81 6.81 -3.73 -0.65
C CYS A 81 5.66 -3.87 -1.68
N GLN A 82 5.82 -3.33 -2.89
CA GLN A 82 4.81 -3.37 -3.96
C GLN A 82 4.91 -4.65 -4.76
#